data_AF-A0A1D6JSP5-F1
#
_entry.id   AF-A0A1D6JSP5-F1
#
_cell.length_a   1.000
_cell.length_b   1.000
_cell.length_c   1.000
_cell.angle_alpha   90.00
_cell.angle_beta   90.00
_cell.angle_gamma   90.00
#
_symmetry.space_group_name_H-M   'P 1'
#
loop_
_entity.id
_entity.type
_entity.pdbx_description
1 polymer ?
#
loop_
_entity_poly.entity_id
_entity_poly.type
_entity_poly.pdbx_seq_one_letter_code
_entity_poly.pdbx_strand_id
1 'polypeptide(L)'
;MMHEIWGDRNSLFENYIFTQALVLLGNELSGHGIGAKVDAKLYGKDVIEFKSILRQLYKAPLSQPLLLAPGGFFDQQWYSQLLETSGHGVVNALSHHVYNLGGGNDVHLIRKILDPKYLDRAEDTYRDMQLTIQRHGTWASAWVSESGGVFNNGGQLVSNTFINSIWYLDQLGMASKYNTKVFCRQTLIGGNYGLLDTQTFLPNPDYYSALLWHRLMGNGVLSVDINAPRQIRAYAHCRKQQQGITILLINLSNTTGYNVTLQNDINVSLGKRPDLEKRSSFTHRLRKAVSWLGRKPASNTRRREEYHLTAKDGDLQSKTMLLNGAPLELGDAGSIPAMDPVLVAVDLPVQLAPTSIAFVVLPKFEAKACS
;
A
#
# COMPACT_ATOMS: atom_id res chain seq x y z
N MET A 1 -14.56 17.97 33.39
CA MET A 1 -15.27 18.67 32.32
C MET A 1 -14.24 19.00 31.24
N MET A 2 -13.93 18.03 30.38
CA MET A 2 -13.19 18.23 29.13
C MET A 2 -14.08 17.60 28.06
N HIS A 3 -14.51 18.44 27.13
CA HIS A 3 -15.47 18.10 26.09
C HIS A 3 -14.79 17.32 24.96
N GLU A 4 -15.51 16.30 24.48
CA GLU A 4 -15.35 15.67 23.18
C GLU A 4 -15.19 16.73 22.08
N ILE A 5 -14.07 16.68 21.37
CA ILE A 5 -13.95 17.21 20.01
C ILE A 5 -13.51 16.01 19.20
N TRP A 6 -14.43 15.49 18.37
CA TRP A 6 -14.29 14.70 17.14
C TRP A 6 -15.57 13.87 17.00
N GLY A 7 -16.65 14.58 16.68
CA GLY A 7 -17.84 13.95 16.11
C GLY A 7 -17.66 13.83 14.61
N ASP A 8 -17.50 12.61 14.11
CA ASP A 8 -18.42 12.10 13.10
C ASP A 8 -18.41 10.57 13.12
N ARG A 9 -19.53 10.01 13.60
CA ARG A 9 -19.77 8.57 13.68
C ARG A 9 -20.15 8.07 12.30
N ASN A 10 -19.25 7.35 11.64
CA ASN A 10 -19.52 6.13 10.86
C ASN A 10 -18.32 5.79 9.98
N SER A 11 -17.31 5.15 10.56
CA SER A 11 -16.46 4.27 9.78
C SER A 11 -16.28 2.96 10.53
N LEU A 12 -16.65 1.85 9.88
CA LEU A 12 -16.42 0.49 10.36
C LEU A 12 -14.93 0.17 10.59
N PHE A 13 -14.02 1.10 10.32
CA PHE A 13 -12.58 0.96 10.55
C PHE A 13 -12.13 1.44 11.94
N GLU A 14 -12.80 2.44 12.53
CA GLU A 14 -12.50 2.87 13.91
C GLU A 14 -12.98 1.86 14.97
N ASN A 15 -14.03 1.11 14.66
CA ASN A 15 -14.55 0.10 15.58
C ASN A 15 -13.73 -1.18 15.64
N TYR A 16 -12.86 -1.48 14.67
CA TYR A 16 -12.10 -2.74 14.69
C TYR A 16 -10.83 -2.67 15.54
N ILE A 17 -10.22 -1.49 15.70
CA ILE A 17 -8.95 -1.36 16.44
C ILE A 17 -9.19 -1.18 17.96
N PHE A 18 -10.37 -0.71 18.38
CA PHE A 18 -10.65 -0.52 19.82
C PHE A 18 -11.41 -1.67 20.50
N THR A 19 -11.88 -2.70 19.78
CA THR A 19 -12.61 -3.83 20.40
C THR A 19 -11.85 -5.15 20.45
N GLN A 20 -10.79 -5.34 19.67
CA GLN A 20 -10.05 -6.60 19.60
C GLN A 20 -8.54 -6.37 19.69
N ALA A 21 -7.92 -6.90 20.75
CA ALA A 21 -6.47 -6.82 20.90
C ALA A 21 -5.76 -7.66 19.82
N LEU A 22 -4.55 -7.24 19.45
CA LEU A 22 -3.66 -7.96 18.53
C LEU A 22 -2.43 -8.40 19.32
N VAL A 23 -1.97 -9.62 19.12
CA VAL A 23 -0.77 -10.11 19.83
C VAL A 23 0.18 -10.77 18.83
N LEU A 24 1.46 -10.41 18.95
CA LEU A 24 2.59 -10.93 18.19
C LEU A 24 3.47 -11.79 19.11
N LEU A 25 3.97 -12.93 18.61
CA LEU A 25 4.87 -13.80 19.37
C LEU A 25 6.29 -13.78 18.79
N GLY A 26 7.20 -13.05 19.42
CA GLY A 26 8.58 -12.93 18.94
C GLY A 26 8.75 -11.94 17.78
N ASN A 27 10.01 -11.74 17.38
CA ASN A 27 10.41 -10.80 16.35
C ASN A 27 11.59 -11.37 15.56
N GLU A 28 11.46 -11.45 14.24
CA GLU A 28 12.50 -11.85 13.29
C GLU A 28 13.16 -13.21 13.60
N LEU A 29 12.37 -14.16 14.09
CA LEU A 29 12.82 -15.52 14.40
C LEU A 29 12.66 -16.50 13.22
N SER A 30 11.97 -16.09 12.15
CA SER A 30 11.62 -16.93 11.01
C SER A 30 12.75 -17.06 9.99
N GLY A 31 12.79 -18.19 9.29
CA GLY A 31 13.74 -18.45 8.19
C GLY A 31 15.20 -18.33 8.66
N HIS A 32 15.91 -17.34 8.11
CA HIS A 32 17.31 -17.09 8.46
C HIS A 32 17.49 -16.43 9.83
N GLY A 33 16.45 -15.76 10.35
CA GLY A 33 16.45 -15.03 11.61
C GLY A 33 17.39 -13.81 11.64
N ILE A 34 17.19 -12.93 12.64
CA ILE A 34 18.11 -11.85 12.97
C ILE A 34 18.60 -12.05 14.41
N GLY A 35 19.87 -12.43 14.56
CA GLY A 35 20.47 -12.79 15.85
C GLY A 35 20.08 -14.19 16.34
N ALA A 36 18.78 -14.51 16.39
CA ALA A 36 18.27 -15.83 16.75
C ALA A 36 17.30 -16.35 15.67
N LYS A 37 17.16 -17.68 15.59
CA LYS A 37 16.20 -18.34 14.70
C LYS A 37 15.55 -19.53 15.41
N VAL A 38 14.30 -19.79 15.06
CA VAL A 38 13.53 -20.92 15.57
C VAL A 38 13.02 -21.75 14.39
N ASP A 39 13.10 -23.08 14.51
CA ASP A 39 12.52 -23.98 13.52
C ASP A 39 11.00 -23.78 13.41
N ALA A 40 10.45 -23.82 12.19
CA ALA A 40 9.04 -23.54 11.95
C ALA A 40 8.10 -24.50 12.70
N LYS A 41 8.49 -25.77 12.89
CA LYS A 41 7.65 -26.74 13.61
C LYS A 41 7.67 -26.47 15.10
N LEU A 42 8.83 -26.13 15.66
CA LEU A 42 8.93 -25.74 17.07
C LEU A 42 8.11 -24.46 17.32
N TYR A 43 8.36 -23.42 16.53
CA TYR A 43 7.61 -22.17 16.63
C TYR A 43 6.10 -22.39 16.44
N GLY A 44 5.69 -23.25 15.51
CA GLY A 44 4.28 -23.61 15.33
C GLY A 44 3.64 -24.25 16.57
N LYS A 45 4.37 -25.10 17.30
CA LYS A 45 3.91 -25.64 18.59
C LYS A 45 3.81 -24.56 19.67
N ASP A 46 4.78 -23.65 19.71
CA ASP A 46 4.77 -22.54 20.66
C ASP A 46 3.57 -21.60 20.43
N VAL A 47 3.22 -21.34 19.18
CA VAL A 47 2.04 -20.55 18.80
C VAL A 47 0.73 -21.25 19.18
N ILE A 48 0.66 -22.60 19.09
CA ILE A 48 -0.50 -23.37 19.57
C ILE A 48 -0.67 -23.18 21.08
N GLU A 49 0.39 -23.38 21.85
CA GLU A 49 0.37 -23.21 23.30
C GLU A 49 0.00 -21.77 23.67
N PHE A 50 0.58 -20.81 22.97
CA PHE A 50 0.24 -19.40 23.18
C PHE A 50 -1.24 -19.10 22.89
N LYS A 51 -1.81 -19.68 21.82
CA LYS A 51 -3.25 -19.55 21.54
C LYS A 51 -4.10 -20.19 22.64
N SER A 52 -3.65 -21.30 23.25
CA SER A 52 -4.30 -21.90 24.42
C SER A 52 -4.32 -20.94 25.60
N ILE A 53 -3.19 -20.31 25.92
CA ILE A 53 -3.08 -19.29 26.98
C ILE A 53 -4.04 -18.12 26.70
N LEU A 54 -4.07 -17.61 25.46
CA LEU A 54 -5.00 -16.53 25.08
C LEU A 54 -6.47 -16.95 25.28
N ARG A 55 -6.84 -18.18 24.94
CA ARG A 55 -8.22 -18.67 25.16
C ARG A 55 -8.57 -18.80 26.65
N GLN A 56 -7.61 -19.14 27.49
CA GLN A 56 -7.82 -19.24 28.94
C GLN A 56 -7.99 -17.86 29.59
N LEU A 57 -7.19 -16.87 29.16
CA LEU A 57 -7.26 -15.50 29.65
C LEU A 57 -8.52 -14.77 29.15
N TYR A 58 -8.86 -14.94 27.87
CA TYR A 58 -9.99 -14.28 27.20
C TYR A 58 -11.14 -15.26 26.97
N LYS A 59 -11.91 -15.53 28.03
CA LYS A 59 -13.01 -16.52 28.04
C LYS A 59 -14.17 -16.14 27.11
N ALA A 60 -14.44 -14.84 26.94
CA ALA A 60 -15.49 -14.39 26.02
C ALA A 60 -14.94 -14.41 24.58
N PRO A 61 -15.57 -15.13 23.63
CA PRO A 61 -15.04 -15.27 22.26
C PRO A 61 -14.79 -13.92 21.56
N LEU A 62 -15.65 -12.93 21.77
CA LEU A 62 -15.53 -11.59 21.19
C LEU A 62 -14.36 -10.78 21.74
N SER A 63 -13.83 -11.15 22.90
CA SER A 63 -12.66 -10.52 23.52
C SER A 63 -11.34 -11.18 23.14
N GLN A 64 -11.36 -12.32 22.44
CA GLN A 64 -10.14 -13.04 22.11
C GLN A 64 -9.32 -12.27 21.09
N PRO A 65 -8.02 -12.01 21.37
CA PRO A 65 -7.17 -11.32 20.44
C PRO A 65 -6.89 -12.14 19.18
N LEU A 66 -6.65 -11.43 18.08
CA LEU A 66 -6.08 -12.03 16.87
C LEU A 66 -4.59 -12.28 17.11
N LEU A 67 -4.14 -13.48 16.72
CA LEU A 67 -2.74 -13.87 16.82
C LEU A 67 -2.04 -13.64 15.48
N LEU A 68 -1.03 -12.78 15.50
CA LEU A 68 -0.16 -12.47 14.38
C LEU A 68 1.16 -13.21 14.55
N ALA A 69 1.65 -13.82 13.49
CA ALA A 69 2.92 -14.53 13.48
C ALA A 69 3.44 -14.68 12.04
N PRO A 70 4.76 -14.84 11.82
CA PRO A 70 5.82 -14.84 12.84
C PRO A 70 6.44 -13.47 13.13
N GLY A 71 6.10 -12.42 12.37
CA GLY A 71 6.74 -11.11 12.51
C GLY A 71 8.23 -11.15 12.16
N GLY A 72 8.55 -11.64 10.96
CA GLY A 72 9.93 -11.70 10.46
C GLY A 72 10.01 -11.59 8.94
N PHE A 73 11.17 -11.88 8.34
CA PHE A 73 11.28 -11.88 6.89
C PHE A 73 10.59 -13.10 6.29
N PHE A 74 9.91 -12.90 5.14
CA PHE A 74 9.20 -13.98 4.48
C PHE A 74 10.15 -15.04 3.94
N ASP A 75 9.93 -16.28 4.34
CA ASP A 75 10.56 -17.47 3.80
C ASP A 75 9.44 -18.48 3.50
N GLN A 76 9.23 -18.80 2.22
CA GLN A 76 8.04 -19.52 1.80
C GLN A 76 7.89 -20.88 2.48
N GLN A 77 8.98 -21.63 2.60
CA GLN A 77 8.97 -22.97 3.21
C GLN A 77 8.74 -22.89 4.71
N TRP A 78 9.38 -21.94 5.38
CA TRP A 78 9.19 -21.74 6.82
C TRP A 78 7.74 -21.33 7.13
N TYR A 79 7.18 -20.41 6.33
CA TYR A 79 5.81 -19.90 6.52
C TYR A 79 4.75 -20.95 6.20
N SER A 80 4.93 -21.76 5.16
CA SER A 80 4.02 -22.89 4.88
C SER A 80 4.07 -23.91 6.02
N GLN A 81 5.27 -24.23 6.52
CA GLN A 81 5.43 -25.19 7.63
C GLN A 81 4.83 -24.69 8.94
N LEU A 82 4.87 -23.37 9.21
CA LEU A 82 4.17 -22.75 10.34
C LEU A 82 2.66 -22.98 10.24
N LEU A 83 2.05 -22.67 9.09
CA LEU A 83 0.60 -22.85 8.90
C LEU A 83 0.20 -24.33 9.04
N GLU A 84 0.97 -25.24 8.44
CA GLU A 84 0.74 -26.69 8.54
C GLU A 84 0.86 -27.21 9.98
N THR A 85 1.84 -26.72 10.74
CA THR A 85 2.07 -27.18 12.11
C THR A 85 1.06 -26.59 13.08
N SER A 86 0.80 -25.29 12.99
CA SER A 86 -0.10 -24.57 13.90
C SER A 86 -1.56 -24.91 13.65
N GLY A 87 -1.95 -25.17 12.41
CA GLY A 87 -3.29 -25.59 12.04
C GLY A 87 -4.34 -24.47 12.06
N HIS A 88 -5.57 -24.87 11.71
CA HIS A 88 -6.67 -23.94 11.42
C HIS A 88 -7.04 -23.05 12.61
N GLY A 89 -7.10 -21.73 12.37
CA GLY A 89 -7.60 -20.75 13.34
C GLY A 89 -6.66 -20.42 14.50
N VAL A 90 -5.42 -20.93 14.46
CA VAL A 90 -4.38 -20.58 15.45
C VAL A 90 -3.74 -19.25 15.09
N VAL A 91 -3.11 -19.15 13.90
CA VAL A 91 -2.59 -17.89 13.35
C VAL A 91 -3.69 -17.20 12.54
N ASN A 92 -4.08 -16.00 12.94
CA ASN A 92 -5.13 -15.21 12.28
C ASN A 92 -4.56 -14.33 11.15
N ALA A 93 -3.33 -13.87 11.32
CA ALA A 93 -2.63 -13.04 10.36
C ALA A 93 -1.19 -13.52 10.23
N LEU A 94 -0.83 -13.89 8.99
CA LEU A 94 0.52 -14.28 8.63
C LEU A 94 1.31 -13.02 8.34
N SER A 95 2.16 -12.63 9.28
CA SER A 95 2.83 -11.33 9.30
C SER A 95 4.29 -11.41 8.87
N HIS A 96 4.73 -10.47 8.03
CA HIS A 96 6.13 -10.35 7.60
C HIS A 96 6.66 -8.91 7.66
N HIS A 97 7.99 -8.78 7.57
CA HIS A 97 8.71 -7.51 7.59
C HIS A 97 9.19 -7.12 6.18
N VAL A 98 9.23 -5.81 5.90
CA VAL A 98 9.64 -5.26 4.59
C VAL A 98 10.78 -4.25 4.74
N TYR A 99 11.99 -4.73 4.45
CA TYR A 99 13.23 -3.94 4.32
C TYR A 99 13.99 -4.33 3.06
N ASN A 100 13.44 -3.94 1.91
CA ASN A 100 13.84 -4.41 0.59
C ASN A 100 14.80 -3.46 -0.17
N LEU A 101 15.28 -2.37 0.44
CA LEU A 101 16.18 -1.40 -0.21
C LEU A 101 17.66 -1.56 0.17
N GLY A 102 17.98 -2.08 1.36
CA GLY A 102 19.35 -2.19 1.86
C GLY A 102 19.53 -1.57 3.24
N GLY A 103 20.78 -1.44 3.68
CA GLY A 103 21.12 -0.86 4.99
C GLY A 103 21.23 0.66 4.96
N GLY A 104 21.08 1.31 6.11
CA GLY A 104 21.13 2.78 6.23
C GLY A 104 22.44 3.44 5.78
N ASN A 105 23.53 2.68 5.64
CA ASN A 105 24.83 3.14 5.13
C ASN A 105 25.03 2.92 3.62
N ASP A 106 24.03 2.37 2.91
CA ASP A 106 24.12 2.09 1.49
C ASP A 106 24.04 3.39 0.67
N VAL A 107 25.06 3.65 -0.15
CA VAL A 107 25.14 4.86 -0.98
C VAL A 107 24.28 4.80 -2.26
N HIS A 108 23.66 3.66 -2.54
CA HIS A 108 22.87 3.42 -3.76
C HIS A 108 21.36 3.42 -3.52
N LEU A 109 20.89 3.80 -2.33
CA LEU A 109 19.46 3.74 -1.97
C LEU A 109 18.56 4.50 -2.96
N ILE A 110 18.90 5.74 -3.32
CA ILE A 110 18.11 6.54 -4.29
C ILE A 110 18.02 5.83 -5.64
N ARG A 111 19.14 5.29 -6.12
CA ARG A 111 19.18 4.53 -7.40
C ARG A 111 18.26 3.31 -7.34
N LYS A 112 18.21 2.62 -6.20
CA LYS A 112 17.33 1.45 -5.99
C LYS A 112 15.86 1.83 -5.93
N ILE A 113 15.52 2.95 -5.30
CA ILE A 113 14.15 3.49 -5.25
C ILE A 113 13.65 3.85 -6.66
N LEU A 114 14.53 4.37 -7.54
CA LEU A 114 14.16 4.76 -8.90
C LEU A 114 14.32 3.65 -9.94
N ASP A 115 14.79 2.47 -9.57
CA ASP A 115 14.94 1.33 -10.48
C ASP A 115 13.69 0.43 -10.43
N PRO A 116 12.83 0.45 -11.47
CA PRO A 116 11.64 -0.39 -11.47
C PRO A 116 11.96 -1.88 -11.36
N LYS A 117 13.08 -2.35 -11.94
CA LYS A 117 13.48 -3.77 -11.82
C LYS A 117 13.88 -4.14 -10.40
N TYR A 118 14.37 -3.18 -9.63
CA TYR A 118 14.72 -3.40 -8.23
C TYR A 118 13.46 -3.45 -7.37
N LEU A 119 12.53 -2.51 -7.56
CA LEU A 119 11.25 -2.48 -6.84
C LEU A 119 10.37 -3.70 -7.11
N ASP A 120 10.36 -4.21 -8.36
CA ASP A 120 9.57 -5.39 -8.74
C ASP A 120 9.95 -6.66 -7.96
N ARG A 121 11.13 -6.72 -7.34
CA ARG A 121 11.53 -7.86 -6.49
C ARG A 121 10.63 -8.01 -5.25
N ALA A 122 10.05 -6.92 -4.75
CA ALA A 122 9.11 -6.99 -3.64
C ALA A 122 7.78 -7.60 -4.05
N GLU A 123 7.42 -7.48 -5.34
CA GLU A 123 6.19 -8.03 -5.89
C GLU A 123 6.13 -9.55 -5.70
N ASP A 124 7.27 -10.23 -5.92
CA ASP A 124 7.40 -11.67 -5.75
C ASP A 124 7.06 -12.08 -4.31
N THR A 125 7.58 -11.37 -3.30
CA THR A 125 7.28 -11.64 -1.88
C THR A 125 5.79 -11.53 -1.57
N TYR A 126 5.11 -10.48 -2.06
CA TYR A 126 3.67 -10.32 -1.81
C TYR A 126 2.84 -11.38 -2.53
N ARG A 127 3.18 -11.70 -3.77
CA ARG A 127 2.54 -12.77 -4.55
C ARG A 127 2.70 -14.12 -3.87
N ASP A 128 3.92 -14.45 -3.45
CA ASP A 128 4.22 -15.76 -2.88
C ASP A 128 3.61 -15.91 -1.48
N MET A 129 3.52 -14.80 -0.71
CA MET A 129 2.73 -14.74 0.52
C MET A 129 1.24 -15.05 0.26
N GLN A 130 0.64 -14.40 -0.74
CA GLN A 130 -0.75 -14.64 -1.13
C GLN A 130 -0.98 -16.11 -1.53
N LEU A 131 -0.10 -16.66 -2.35
CA LEU A 131 -0.18 -18.07 -2.79
C LEU A 131 0.00 -19.04 -1.62
N THR A 132 0.89 -18.72 -0.67
CA THR A 132 1.11 -19.54 0.53
C THR A 132 -0.14 -19.60 1.39
N ILE A 133 -0.80 -18.47 1.63
CA ILE A 133 -2.07 -18.42 2.36
C ILE A 133 -3.17 -19.19 1.62
N GLN A 134 -3.29 -19.00 0.29
CA GLN A 134 -4.30 -19.70 -0.50
C GLN A 134 -4.16 -21.23 -0.46
N ARG A 135 -2.93 -21.74 -0.33
CA ARG A 135 -2.63 -23.18 -0.31
C ARG A 135 -2.66 -23.80 1.09
N HIS A 136 -2.08 -23.11 2.07
CA HIS A 136 -1.77 -23.71 3.38
C HIS A 136 -2.58 -23.10 4.54
N GLY A 137 -3.28 -21.98 4.34
CA GLY A 137 -3.86 -21.22 5.45
C GLY A 137 -4.99 -20.27 5.05
N THR A 138 -6.02 -20.75 4.37
CA THR A 138 -7.13 -19.92 3.85
C THR A 138 -7.93 -19.17 4.93
N TRP A 139 -7.75 -19.52 6.21
CA TRP A 139 -8.31 -18.82 7.37
C TRP A 139 -7.50 -17.60 7.81
N ALA A 140 -6.26 -17.44 7.33
CA ALA A 140 -5.35 -16.36 7.69
C ALA A 140 -5.36 -15.24 6.64
N SER A 141 -4.92 -14.06 7.06
CA SER A 141 -4.71 -12.90 6.16
C SER A 141 -3.24 -12.47 6.13
N ALA A 142 -2.78 -11.92 5.01
CA ALA A 142 -1.41 -11.41 4.88
C ALA A 142 -1.28 -10.01 5.51
N TRP A 143 -0.27 -9.82 6.35
CA TRP A 143 0.01 -8.54 7.01
C TRP A 143 1.48 -8.17 6.86
N VAL A 144 1.77 -6.91 6.56
CA VAL A 144 3.08 -6.31 6.80
C VAL A 144 3.04 -5.75 8.21
N SER A 145 3.68 -6.42 9.17
CA SER A 145 3.70 -6.00 10.58
C SER A 145 4.81 -5.00 10.90
N GLU A 146 5.80 -4.88 10.03
CA GLU A 146 6.90 -3.92 10.14
C GLU A 146 7.45 -3.59 8.76
N SER A 147 7.74 -2.31 8.48
CA SER A 147 8.31 -1.91 7.20
C SER A 147 9.02 -0.57 7.27
N GLY A 148 10.23 -0.49 6.76
CA GLY A 148 10.97 0.78 6.66
C GLY A 148 11.72 0.93 5.35
N GLY A 149 11.75 -0.11 4.51
CA GLY A 149 12.45 -0.14 3.23
C GLY A 149 13.95 -0.30 3.43
N VAL A 150 14.54 0.63 4.17
CA VAL A 150 15.96 0.66 4.53
C VAL A 150 16.13 0.22 5.99
N PHE A 151 16.83 -0.89 6.24
CA PHE A 151 17.10 -1.38 7.59
C PHE A 151 18.25 -0.59 8.26
N ASN A 152 18.58 -0.89 9.52
CA ASN A 152 19.59 -0.17 10.32
C ASN A 152 19.31 1.33 10.46
N ASN A 153 18.15 1.68 11.04
CA ASN A 153 17.67 3.05 11.27
C ASN A 153 17.36 3.86 9.99
N GLY A 154 17.33 3.24 8.82
CA GLY A 154 17.08 3.95 7.57
C GLY A 154 18.26 4.81 7.11
N GLY A 155 18.22 5.22 5.83
CA GLY A 155 19.27 6.04 5.23
C GLY A 155 19.07 7.52 5.55
N GLN A 156 20.08 8.17 6.11
CA GLN A 156 20.03 9.62 6.30
C GLN A 156 19.95 10.32 4.94
N LEU A 157 19.14 11.37 4.82
CA LEU A 157 18.87 12.11 3.57
C LEU A 157 18.17 11.26 2.48
N VAL A 158 17.68 10.07 2.84
CA VAL A 158 16.88 9.21 1.97
C VAL A 158 15.57 8.86 2.66
N SER A 159 15.63 8.13 3.77
CA SER A 159 14.43 7.59 4.43
C SER A 159 13.56 8.67 5.11
N ASN A 160 14.12 9.85 5.41
CA ASN A 160 13.43 11.00 5.98
C ASN A 160 13.12 12.09 4.95
N THR A 161 13.27 11.82 3.65
CA THR A 161 13.15 12.82 2.59
C THR A 161 12.14 12.38 1.53
N PHE A 162 11.81 13.28 0.60
CA PHE A 162 10.78 13.05 -0.41
C PHE A 162 10.97 11.75 -1.18
N ILE A 163 12.22 11.39 -1.52
CA ILE A 163 12.50 10.20 -2.31
C ILE A 163 11.96 8.91 -1.68
N ASN A 164 11.87 8.80 -0.34
CA ASN A 164 11.33 7.60 0.28
C ASN A 164 9.83 7.43 0.07
N SER A 165 9.09 8.52 -0.21
CA SER A 165 7.66 8.47 -0.49
C SER A 165 7.35 7.71 -1.78
N ILE A 166 8.27 7.73 -2.75
CA ILE A 166 8.19 6.93 -3.97
C ILE A 166 8.15 5.44 -3.61
N TRP A 167 9.11 4.97 -2.81
CA TRP A 167 9.13 3.59 -2.35
C TRP A 167 7.91 3.28 -1.47
N TYR A 168 7.57 4.16 -0.53
CA TYR A 168 6.55 3.87 0.47
C TYR A 168 5.16 3.70 -0.17
N LEU A 169 4.76 4.61 -1.04
CA LEU A 169 3.48 4.51 -1.75
C LEU A 169 3.48 3.36 -2.77
N ASP A 170 4.64 3.03 -3.35
CA ASP A 170 4.77 1.86 -4.20
C ASP A 170 4.56 0.55 -3.42
N GLN A 171 5.13 0.43 -2.22
CA GLN A 171 4.91 -0.74 -1.37
C GLN A 171 3.46 -0.87 -0.91
N LEU A 172 2.79 0.24 -0.57
CA LEU A 172 1.37 0.24 -0.22
C LEU A 172 0.51 -0.26 -1.40
N GLY A 173 0.81 0.19 -2.62
CA GLY A 173 0.15 -0.26 -3.85
C GLY A 173 0.40 -1.73 -4.17
N MET A 174 1.65 -2.20 -4.08
CA MET A 174 1.97 -3.61 -4.31
C MET A 174 1.34 -4.53 -3.26
N ALA A 175 1.41 -4.15 -1.98
CA ALA A 175 0.81 -4.92 -0.90
C ALA A 175 -0.71 -5.07 -1.10
N SER A 176 -1.41 -3.99 -1.48
CA SER A 176 -2.86 -4.03 -1.71
C SER A 176 -3.22 -4.90 -2.92
N LYS A 177 -2.46 -4.83 -4.01
CA LYS A 177 -2.63 -5.66 -5.23
C LYS A 177 -2.63 -7.16 -4.90
N TYR A 178 -1.82 -7.59 -3.94
CA TYR A 178 -1.70 -9.00 -3.52
C TYR A 178 -2.48 -9.33 -2.25
N ASN A 179 -3.51 -8.52 -1.93
CA ASN A 179 -4.46 -8.79 -0.86
C ASN A 179 -3.85 -8.80 0.56
N THR A 180 -2.73 -8.10 0.76
CA THR A 180 -2.23 -7.76 2.11
C THR A 180 -3.21 -6.79 2.77
N LYS A 181 -3.63 -7.10 3.99
CA LYS A 181 -4.73 -6.40 4.69
C LYS A 181 -4.27 -5.24 5.55
N VAL A 182 -3.04 -5.30 6.06
CA VAL A 182 -2.47 -4.30 6.96
C VAL A 182 -1.02 -4.05 6.57
N PHE A 183 -0.61 -2.79 6.64
CA PHE A 183 0.75 -2.35 6.38
C PHE A 183 1.23 -1.41 7.48
N CYS A 184 2.04 -1.94 8.39
CA CYS A 184 2.60 -1.20 9.52
C CYS A 184 3.93 -0.56 9.14
N ARG A 185 4.00 0.77 9.24
CA ARG A 185 5.20 1.55 8.99
C ARG A 185 6.07 1.61 10.24
N GLN A 186 7.29 1.11 10.12
CA GLN A 186 8.40 1.42 11.01
C GLN A 186 8.96 2.80 10.62
N THR A 187 8.79 3.84 11.42
CA THR A 187 8.03 3.98 12.67
C THR A 187 7.12 5.20 12.57
N LEU A 188 6.24 5.39 13.56
CA LEU A 188 5.70 6.73 13.81
C LEU A 188 6.83 7.70 14.20
N ILE A 189 7.68 7.32 15.15
CA ILE A 189 8.84 8.09 15.64
C ILE A 189 10.00 7.12 15.90
N GLY A 190 11.20 7.45 15.42
CA GLY A 190 12.43 6.67 15.62
C GLY A 190 13.10 6.27 14.31
N GLY A 191 14.42 6.43 14.25
CA GLY A 191 15.21 6.22 13.02
C GLY A 191 14.92 7.27 11.93
N ASN A 192 15.67 7.23 10.84
CA ASN A 192 15.48 8.10 9.67
C ASN A 192 14.21 7.76 8.89
N TYR A 193 13.65 6.56 9.01
CA TYR A 193 12.38 6.19 8.37
C TYR A 193 11.14 6.62 9.18
N GLY A 194 11.30 7.30 10.31
CA GLY A 194 10.17 7.76 11.13
C GLY A 194 9.25 8.70 10.36
N LEU A 195 7.94 8.55 10.52
CA LEU A 195 6.97 9.50 9.96
C LEU A 195 7.12 10.89 10.57
N LEU A 196 7.55 10.98 11.83
CA LEU A 196 7.93 12.21 12.49
C LEU A 196 9.44 12.24 12.74
N ASP A 197 10.03 13.42 12.60
CA ASP A 197 11.41 13.68 12.97
C ASP A 197 11.61 13.48 14.48
N THR A 198 12.69 12.79 14.85
CA THR A 198 12.90 12.31 16.23
C THR A 198 13.21 13.42 17.23
N GLN A 199 13.67 14.57 16.76
CA GLN A 199 14.04 15.69 17.64
C GLN A 199 12.95 16.75 17.66
N THR A 200 12.40 17.06 16.49
CA THR A 200 11.45 18.17 16.33
C THR A 200 9.99 17.74 16.38
N PHE A 201 9.72 16.42 16.24
CA PHE A 201 8.37 15.87 16.05
C PHE A 201 7.63 16.41 14.81
N LEU A 202 8.32 17.13 13.94
CA LEU A 202 7.75 17.61 12.69
C LEU A 202 7.57 16.46 11.70
N PRO A 203 6.50 16.45 10.89
CA PRO A 203 6.28 15.40 9.91
C PRO A 203 7.36 15.37 8.83
N ASN A 204 7.92 14.19 8.59
CA ASN A 204 8.71 13.91 7.38
C ASN A 204 7.78 13.71 6.16
N PRO A 205 8.27 13.80 4.92
CA PRO A 205 7.47 13.66 3.70
C PRO A 205 6.54 12.43 3.66
N ASP A 206 6.99 11.29 4.19
CA ASP A 206 6.19 10.06 4.23
C ASP A 206 4.93 10.16 5.08
N TYR A 207 4.88 11.06 6.07
CA TYR A 207 3.66 11.32 6.84
C TYR A 207 2.55 11.87 5.93
N TYR A 208 2.89 12.84 5.08
CA TYR A 208 1.92 13.45 4.16
C TYR A 208 1.48 12.47 3.07
N SER A 209 2.41 11.63 2.59
CA SER A 209 2.10 10.51 1.69
C SER A 209 1.11 9.52 2.31
N ALA A 210 1.36 9.10 3.57
CA ALA A 210 0.43 8.25 4.31
C ALA A 210 -0.92 8.91 4.55
N LEU A 211 -0.93 10.22 4.84
CA LEU A 211 -2.15 10.98 5.09
C LEU A 211 -3.02 11.07 3.83
N LEU A 212 -2.44 11.35 2.65
CA LEU A 212 -3.18 11.33 1.39
C LEU A 212 -3.68 9.93 1.04
N TRP A 213 -2.83 8.91 1.18
CA TRP A 213 -3.26 7.52 1.02
C TRP A 213 -4.46 7.23 1.92
N HIS A 214 -4.34 7.57 3.22
CA HIS A 214 -5.41 7.38 4.19
C HIS A 214 -6.67 8.14 3.82
N ARG A 215 -6.60 9.37 3.30
CA ARG A 215 -7.78 10.18 2.96
C ARG A 215 -8.45 9.74 1.66
N LEU A 216 -7.69 9.25 0.69
CA LEU A 216 -8.17 9.09 -0.69
C LEU A 216 -8.36 7.62 -1.12
N MET A 217 -7.51 6.70 -0.66
CA MET A 217 -7.53 5.30 -1.08
C MET A 217 -8.45 4.47 -0.18
N GLY A 218 -9.53 3.92 -0.74
CA GLY A 218 -10.48 3.06 -0.03
C GLY A 218 -10.06 1.58 -0.01
N ASN A 219 -10.91 0.73 0.55
CA ASN A 219 -10.59 -0.69 0.76
C ASN A 219 -10.79 -1.58 -0.47
N GLY A 220 -11.58 -1.14 -1.46
CA GLY A 220 -11.80 -1.87 -2.69
C GLY A 220 -10.62 -1.68 -3.63
N VAL A 221 -9.81 -2.72 -3.87
CA VAL A 221 -8.66 -2.66 -4.79
C VAL A 221 -9.14 -2.99 -6.21
N LEU A 222 -8.68 -2.21 -7.19
CA LEU A 222 -9.03 -2.36 -8.60
C LEU A 222 -7.81 -2.77 -9.42
N SER A 223 -8.03 -3.59 -10.43
CA SER A 223 -6.99 -3.90 -11.42
C SER A 223 -6.74 -2.69 -12.31
N VAL A 224 -5.47 -2.43 -12.63
CA VAL A 224 -5.04 -1.39 -13.57
C VAL A 224 -4.29 -2.07 -14.70
N ASP A 225 -4.75 -1.89 -15.93
CA ASP A 225 -3.95 -2.17 -17.12
C ASP A 225 -3.26 -0.88 -17.54
N ILE A 226 -1.97 -0.96 -17.83
CA ILE A 226 -1.15 0.21 -18.16
C ILE A 226 -0.26 -0.08 -19.37
N ASN A 227 -0.47 0.70 -20.41
CA ASN A 227 0.42 0.76 -21.57
C ASN A 227 1.40 1.93 -21.41
N ALA A 228 2.39 1.78 -20.54
CA ALA A 228 3.39 2.80 -20.25
C ALA A 228 4.79 2.17 -20.06
N PRO A 229 5.87 2.97 -20.11
CA PRO A 229 7.20 2.52 -19.71
C PRO A 229 7.20 2.01 -18.26
N ARG A 230 8.09 1.08 -17.93
CA ARG A 230 8.19 0.49 -16.57
C ARG A 230 8.46 1.51 -15.46
N GLN A 231 8.91 2.71 -15.82
CA GLN A 231 9.10 3.82 -14.89
C GLN A 231 7.78 4.42 -14.39
N ILE A 232 6.66 4.17 -15.08
CA ILE A 232 5.33 4.58 -14.59
C ILE A 232 4.69 3.41 -13.87
N ARG A 233 4.27 3.64 -12.64
CA ARG A 233 3.56 2.67 -11.80
C ARG A 233 2.20 3.22 -11.45
N ALA A 234 1.19 2.35 -11.43
CA ALA A 234 -0.18 2.74 -11.23
C ALA A 234 -0.94 1.74 -10.35
N TYR A 235 -1.72 2.27 -9.41
CA TYR A 235 -2.56 1.50 -8.50
C TYR A 235 -3.92 2.19 -8.41
N ALA A 236 -5.01 1.44 -8.36
CA ALA A 236 -6.35 2.02 -8.29
C ALA A 236 -7.17 1.37 -7.18
N HIS A 237 -7.87 2.21 -6.42
CA HIS A 237 -8.77 1.80 -5.37
C HIS A 237 -10.12 2.48 -5.57
N CYS A 238 -11.20 1.89 -5.04
CA CYS A 238 -12.41 2.62 -4.76
C CYS A 238 -12.09 3.83 -3.89
N ARG A 239 -12.78 4.95 -4.10
CA ARG A 239 -12.58 6.15 -3.29
C ARG A 239 -12.97 5.86 -1.84
N LYS A 240 -12.21 6.40 -0.90
CA LYS A 240 -12.54 6.24 0.52
C LYS A 240 -13.85 6.93 0.87
N GLN A 241 -14.77 6.19 1.51
CA GLN A 241 -16.04 6.68 2.09
C GLN A 241 -16.96 7.44 1.11
N GLN A 242 -16.70 7.38 -0.20
CA GLN A 242 -17.41 8.14 -1.22
C GLN A 242 -17.43 7.37 -2.54
N GLN A 243 -18.34 7.71 -3.44
CA GLN A 243 -18.41 7.12 -4.77
C GLN A 243 -17.24 7.55 -5.66
N GLY A 244 -16.85 6.65 -6.57
CA GLY A 244 -15.80 6.85 -7.55
C GLY A 244 -14.54 6.06 -7.22
N ILE A 245 -13.45 6.44 -7.87
CA ILE A 245 -12.16 5.75 -7.75
C ILE A 245 -11.04 6.76 -7.50
N THR A 246 -9.97 6.28 -6.87
CA THR A 246 -8.70 6.99 -6.69
C THR A 246 -7.60 6.18 -7.37
N ILE A 247 -6.82 6.84 -8.21
CA ILE A 247 -5.66 6.26 -8.90
C ILE A 247 -4.41 6.90 -8.31
N LEU A 248 -3.47 6.09 -7.86
CA LEU A 248 -2.11 6.50 -7.53
C LEU A 248 -1.23 6.27 -8.76
N LEU A 249 -0.56 7.32 -9.23
CA LEU A 249 0.44 7.28 -10.29
C LEU A 249 1.81 7.66 -9.72
N ILE A 250 2.84 6.92 -10.08
CA ILE A 250 4.23 7.18 -9.66
C ILE A 250 5.10 7.22 -10.91
N ASN A 251 5.85 8.31 -11.08
CA ASN A 251 6.87 8.43 -12.11
C ASN A 251 8.25 8.24 -11.48
N LEU A 252 8.95 7.16 -11.84
CA LEU A 252 10.31 6.86 -11.39
C LEU A 252 11.40 7.49 -12.27
N SER A 253 11.04 8.10 -13.41
CA SER A 253 12.03 8.73 -14.27
C SER A 253 12.53 10.03 -13.65
N ASN A 254 13.84 10.14 -13.49
CA ASN A 254 14.50 11.34 -12.97
C ASN A 254 14.60 12.50 -13.97
N THR A 255 14.38 12.25 -15.26
CA THR A 255 14.56 13.26 -16.32
C THR A 255 13.32 13.48 -17.16
N THR A 256 12.40 12.51 -17.22
CA THR A 256 11.29 12.52 -18.18
C THR A 256 9.97 12.68 -17.45
N GLY A 257 9.23 13.74 -17.79
CA GLY A 257 7.82 13.87 -17.44
C GLY A 257 6.95 13.09 -18.42
N TYR A 258 5.76 12.67 -17.97
CA TYR A 258 4.83 11.89 -18.79
C TYR A 258 3.43 12.49 -18.77
N ASN A 259 2.73 12.37 -19.91
CA ASN A 259 1.32 12.68 -20.00
C ASN A 259 0.53 11.36 -20.01
N VAL A 260 -0.22 11.10 -18.94
CA VAL A 260 -0.98 9.87 -18.76
C VAL A 260 -2.44 10.12 -19.12
N THR A 261 -2.93 9.45 -20.15
CA THR A 261 -4.35 9.48 -20.53
C THR A 261 -5.09 8.37 -19.82
N LEU A 262 -6.17 8.72 -19.12
CA LEU A 262 -7.04 7.77 -18.45
C LEU A 262 -8.12 7.29 -19.41
N GLN A 263 -8.23 5.98 -19.59
CA GLN A 263 -9.27 5.35 -20.39
C GLN A 263 -10.14 4.46 -19.52
N ASN A 264 -11.41 4.36 -19.87
CA ASN A 264 -12.38 3.58 -19.13
C ASN A 264 -12.88 2.42 -19.97
N ASP A 265 -12.43 1.21 -19.66
CA ASP A 265 -12.80 -0.03 -20.36
C ASP A 265 -13.98 -0.75 -19.70
N ILE A 266 -15.09 -0.03 -19.43
CA ILE A 266 -16.31 -0.61 -18.81
C ILE A 266 -17.01 -1.70 -19.67
N ASN A 267 -16.50 -2.05 -20.85
CA ASN A 267 -17.13 -3.03 -21.75
C ASN A 267 -16.32 -4.31 -22.00
N VAL A 268 -15.56 -4.83 -21.03
CA VAL A 268 -15.21 -6.26 -21.06
C VAL A 268 -16.36 -7.05 -20.45
N SER A 269 -17.42 -7.24 -21.24
CA SER A 269 -18.41 -8.27 -20.98
C SER A 269 -17.68 -9.61 -20.91
N LEU A 270 -17.54 -10.17 -19.70
CA LEU A 270 -17.30 -11.60 -19.50
C LEU A 270 -18.54 -12.35 -20.02
N GLY A 271 -18.64 -12.45 -21.34
CA GLY A 271 -19.61 -13.27 -22.02
C GLY A 271 -19.33 -14.72 -21.67
N LYS A 272 -20.11 -15.26 -20.74
CA LYS A 272 -20.29 -16.71 -20.57
C LYS A 272 -20.50 -17.34 -21.94
N ARG A 273 -19.66 -18.31 -22.35
CA ARG A 273 -20.03 -19.44 -23.22
C ARG A 273 -19.15 -20.67 -22.91
N PRO A 274 -19.66 -21.87 -23.20
CA PRO A 274 -19.46 -23.09 -22.41
C PRO A 274 -18.23 -23.91 -22.82
N ASP A 275 -17.94 -24.96 -22.04
CA ASP A 275 -16.94 -26.01 -22.28
C ASP A 275 -16.64 -26.31 -23.75
N LEU A 276 -15.34 -26.38 -24.10
CA LEU A 276 -14.70 -27.50 -24.82
C LEU A 276 -13.22 -27.18 -25.18
N GLU A 277 -12.34 -28.03 -24.65
CA GLU A 277 -11.03 -28.52 -25.12
C GLU A 277 -9.98 -27.66 -25.87
N LYS A 278 -8.76 -27.70 -25.28
CA LYS A 278 -7.41 -27.89 -25.86
C LYS A 278 -6.91 -27.07 -27.07
N ARG A 279 -5.71 -26.50 -26.80
CA ARG A 279 -4.48 -26.38 -27.64
C ARG A 279 -4.22 -25.11 -28.48
N SER A 280 -3.12 -24.46 -28.08
CA SER A 280 -2.01 -23.85 -28.83
C SER A 280 -2.20 -22.61 -29.72
N SER A 281 -1.33 -21.63 -29.42
CA SER A 281 -0.59 -20.70 -30.28
C SER A 281 -1.31 -19.62 -31.08
N PHE A 282 -0.96 -18.37 -30.73
CA PHE A 282 -0.50 -17.30 -31.63
C PHE A 282 -1.24 -17.12 -32.97
N THR A 283 -2.07 -16.08 -33.09
CA THR A 283 -1.77 -14.86 -33.87
C THR A 283 -3.02 -13.98 -34.10
N HIS A 284 -2.73 -12.67 -34.10
CA HIS A 284 -3.37 -11.59 -34.88
C HIS A 284 -4.80 -11.08 -34.60
N ARG A 285 -4.83 -9.81 -34.14
CA ARG A 285 -5.68 -8.70 -34.60
C ARG A 285 -7.15 -9.02 -34.93
N LEU A 286 -8.04 -8.52 -34.08
CA LEU A 286 -9.23 -7.82 -34.56
C LEU A 286 -9.39 -6.50 -33.81
N ARG A 287 -9.10 -5.39 -34.52
CA ARG A 287 -9.61 -4.06 -34.19
C ARG A 287 -11.13 -4.12 -34.38
N LYS A 288 -11.89 -3.75 -33.35
CA LYS A 288 -13.25 -3.24 -33.56
C LYS A 288 -13.54 -2.13 -32.55
N ALA A 289 -13.29 -0.91 -33.01
CA ALA A 289 -13.85 0.29 -32.42
C ALA A 289 -15.37 0.21 -32.55
N VAL A 290 -16.08 0.37 -31.44
CA VAL A 290 -17.50 0.72 -31.46
C VAL A 290 -17.65 1.99 -30.64
N SER A 291 -17.82 3.09 -31.37
CA SER A 291 -18.20 4.39 -30.85
C SER A 291 -19.58 4.29 -30.21
N TRP A 292 -19.66 4.54 -28.90
CA TRP A 292 -20.95 4.73 -28.25
C TRP A 292 -21.50 6.10 -28.64
N LEU A 293 -22.46 6.10 -29.57
CA LEU A 293 -23.43 7.16 -29.80
C LEU A 293 -24.45 7.12 -28.66
N GLY A 294 -24.11 7.77 -27.55
CA GLY A 294 -25.08 8.20 -26.56
C GLY A 294 -24.73 9.61 -26.11
N ARG A 295 -25.76 10.46 -26.08
CA ARG A 295 -25.73 11.92 -25.89
C ARG A 295 -24.52 12.40 -25.08
N LYS A 296 -23.59 13.09 -25.75
CA LYS A 296 -22.55 13.91 -25.13
C LYS A 296 -23.22 14.87 -24.14
N PRO A 297 -22.99 14.75 -22.82
CA PRO A 297 -23.02 15.93 -21.98
C PRO A 297 -21.84 16.81 -22.43
N ALA A 298 -21.97 18.13 -22.36
CA ALA A 298 -20.84 19.01 -22.69
C ALA A 298 -19.59 18.59 -21.88
N SER A 299 -18.51 18.28 -22.60
CA SER A 299 -17.18 17.87 -22.08
C SER A 299 -16.70 18.74 -20.92
N ASN A 300 -17.12 20.00 -20.90
CA ASN A 300 -16.67 21.03 -19.95
C ASN A 300 -17.12 20.89 -18.47
N THR A 301 -17.86 19.83 -18.09
CA THR A 301 -18.46 19.77 -16.73
C THR A 301 -17.93 18.66 -15.81
N ARG A 302 -17.22 17.64 -16.31
CA ARG A 302 -16.66 16.60 -15.43
C ARG A 302 -15.23 16.96 -15.04
N ARG A 303 -15.03 17.23 -13.75
CA ARG A 303 -13.72 17.52 -13.14
C ARG A 303 -13.22 16.30 -12.37
N ARG A 304 -11.93 16.05 -12.46
CA ARG A 304 -11.19 15.16 -11.56
C ARG A 304 -10.37 15.99 -10.59
N GLU A 305 -10.09 15.41 -9.43
CA GLU A 305 -9.24 16.03 -8.41
C GLU A 305 -7.83 15.45 -8.56
N GLU A 306 -6.80 16.29 -8.61
CA GLU A 306 -5.41 15.84 -8.66
C GLU A 306 -4.62 16.39 -7.47
N TYR A 307 -3.80 15.52 -6.88
CA TYR A 307 -2.91 15.80 -5.76
C TYR A 307 -1.50 15.38 -6.18
N HIS A 308 -0.71 16.33 -6.66
CA HIS A 308 0.65 16.10 -7.14
C HIS A 308 1.65 16.34 -6.01
N LEU A 309 2.44 15.32 -5.70
CA LEU A 309 3.51 15.39 -4.73
C LEU A 309 4.86 15.47 -5.44
N THR A 310 5.62 16.51 -5.11
CA THR A 310 6.98 16.73 -5.61
C THR A 310 7.91 17.16 -4.49
N ALA A 311 9.21 17.00 -4.71
CA ALA A 311 10.23 17.53 -3.80
C ALA A 311 10.39 19.04 -4.03
N LYS A 312 10.57 19.79 -2.94
CA LYS A 312 10.87 21.23 -3.04
C LYS A 312 12.12 21.46 -3.88
N ASP A 313 12.03 22.39 -4.83
CA ASP A 313 13.10 22.78 -5.77
C ASP A 313 13.63 21.61 -6.64
N GLY A 314 12.90 20.49 -6.72
CA GLY A 314 13.35 19.28 -7.40
C GLY A 314 14.44 18.49 -6.66
N ASP A 315 14.79 18.89 -5.44
CA ASP A 315 15.75 18.16 -4.60
C ASP A 315 15.10 16.92 -3.99
N LEU A 316 15.40 15.75 -4.54
CA LEU A 316 14.87 14.46 -4.06
C LEU A 316 15.19 14.17 -2.59
N GLN A 317 16.25 14.79 -2.06
CA GLN A 317 16.66 14.67 -0.66
C GLN A 317 16.08 15.78 0.23
N SER A 318 15.13 16.56 -0.28
CA SER A 318 14.42 17.55 0.51
C SER A 318 13.51 16.88 1.55
N LYS A 319 13.53 17.41 2.77
CA LYS A 319 12.52 17.10 3.80
C LYS A 319 11.21 17.87 3.59
N THR A 320 11.17 18.82 2.66
CA THR A 320 9.97 19.58 2.33
C THR A 320 9.32 18.99 1.08
N MET A 321 8.11 18.47 1.25
CA MET A 321 7.25 18.00 0.17
C MET A 321 6.30 19.11 -0.26
N LEU A 322 6.07 19.23 -1.56
CA LEU A 322 5.05 20.12 -2.12
C LEU A 322 3.81 19.31 -2.48
N LEU A 323 2.62 19.85 -2.23
CA LEU A 323 1.36 19.43 -2.80
C LEU A 323 0.90 20.46 -3.81
N ASN A 324 0.75 20.06 -5.08
CA ASN A 324 0.33 20.95 -6.16
C ASN A 324 1.19 22.24 -6.25
N GLY A 325 2.48 22.14 -5.90
CA GLY A 325 3.44 23.25 -5.88
C GLY A 325 3.51 24.04 -4.57
N ALA A 326 2.60 23.83 -3.61
CA ALA A 326 2.61 24.48 -2.30
C ALA A 326 3.29 23.60 -1.24
N PRO A 327 4.16 24.13 -0.36
CA PRO A 327 4.82 23.34 0.68
C PRO A 327 3.83 22.81 1.72
N LEU A 328 4.00 21.54 2.09
CA LEU A 328 3.27 20.91 3.18
C LEU A 328 4.02 21.10 4.49
N GLU A 329 3.54 22.04 5.30
CA GLU A 329 4.09 22.38 6.61
C GLU A 329 2.95 22.49 7.62
N LEU A 330 3.23 22.18 8.88
CA LEU A 330 2.24 22.40 9.94
C LEU A 330 1.96 23.90 10.07
N GLY A 331 0.70 24.25 10.34
CA GLY A 331 0.37 25.63 10.76
C GLY A 331 0.97 25.96 12.12
N ASP A 332 0.96 27.25 12.50
CA ASP A 332 1.61 27.76 13.72
C ASP A 332 1.24 27.02 15.01
N ALA A 333 0.03 26.46 15.08
CA ALA A 333 -0.47 25.70 16.22
C ALA A 333 -0.25 24.17 16.12
N GLY A 334 0.57 23.71 15.17
CA GLY A 334 0.77 22.28 14.88
C GLY A 334 -0.38 21.63 14.10
N SER A 335 -1.29 22.43 13.55
CA SER A 335 -2.40 21.93 12.74
C SER A 335 -1.91 21.35 11.42
N ILE A 336 -2.45 20.19 11.04
CA ILE A 336 -2.18 19.57 9.73
C ILE A 336 -2.62 20.55 8.61
N PRO A 337 -1.78 20.81 7.60
CA PRO A 337 -2.14 21.71 6.50
C PRO A 337 -3.36 21.21 5.72
N ALA A 338 -4.07 22.15 5.11
CA ALA A 338 -5.07 21.81 4.09
C ALA A 338 -4.39 21.05 2.94
N MET A 339 -5.03 19.98 2.48
CA MET A 339 -4.52 19.17 1.36
C MET A 339 -5.53 19.26 0.22
N ASP A 340 -5.60 20.42 -0.42
CA ASP A 340 -6.61 20.70 -1.44
C ASP A 340 -6.15 20.22 -2.83
N PRO A 341 -7.07 19.64 -3.62
CA PRO A 341 -6.75 19.24 -4.99
C PRO A 341 -6.72 20.40 -5.96
N VAL A 342 -6.09 20.16 -7.11
CA VAL A 342 -6.38 20.93 -8.32
C VAL A 342 -7.47 20.23 -9.14
N LEU A 343 -8.42 21.01 -9.67
CA LEU A 343 -9.55 20.49 -10.43
C LEU A 343 -9.29 20.54 -11.94
N VAL A 344 -9.03 19.38 -12.53
CA VAL A 344 -8.68 19.25 -13.95
C VAL A 344 -9.84 18.63 -14.73
N ALA A 345 -10.02 19.01 -16.00
CA ALA A 345 -11.03 18.40 -16.86
C ALA A 345 -10.66 16.94 -17.16
N VAL A 346 -11.63 16.02 -17.05
CA VAL A 346 -11.39 14.56 -17.13
C VAL A 346 -10.76 14.10 -18.45
N ASP A 347 -10.99 14.83 -19.55
CA ASP A 347 -10.51 14.55 -20.90
C ASP A 347 -9.05 14.97 -21.16
N LEU A 348 -8.48 15.83 -20.31
CA LEU A 348 -7.07 16.21 -20.41
C LEU A 348 -6.15 15.11 -19.87
N PRO A 349 -4.95 14.90 -20.42
CA PRO A 349 -3.98 14.01 -19.79
C PRO A 349 -3.58 14.48 -18.38
N VAL A 350 -3.26 13.54 -17.50
CA VAL A 350 -2.59 13.83 -16.22
C VAL A 350 -1.12 14.07 -16.51
N GLN A 351 -0.60 15.23 -16.12
CA GLN A 351 0.81 15.57 -16.31
C GLN A 351 1.61 15.12 -15.08
N LEU A 352 2.52 14.18 -15.26
CA LEU A 352 3.44 13.73 -14.22
C LEU A 352 4.82 14.34 -14.46
N ALA A 353 5.31 15.10 -13.48
CA ALA A 353 6.68 15.61 -13.49
C ALA A 353 7.70 14.45 -13.33
N PRO A 354 8.98 14.65 -13.69
CA PRO A 354 10.05 13.72 -13.31
C PRO A 354 10.06 13.47 -11.79
N THR A 355 10.33 12.23 -11.37
CA THR A 355 10.34 11.76 -9.97
C THR A 355 9.21 12.36 -9.14
N SER A 356 7.98 12.01 -9.47
CA SER A 356 6.79 12.58 -8.84
C SER A 356 5.71 11.54 -8.60
N ILE A 357 4.74 11.91 -7.77
CA ILE A 357 3.59 11.09 -7.42
C ILE A 357 2.32 11.91 -7.67
N ALA A 358 1.27 11.29 -8.18
CA ALA A 358 -0.05 11.91 -8.24
C ALA A 358 -1.12 10.97 -7.70
N PHE A 359 -1.96 11.48 -6.80
CA PHE A 359 -3.27 10.88 -6.57
C PHE A 359 -4.30 11.56 -7.47
N VAL A 360 -5.06 10.78 -8.21
CA VAL A 360 -6.06 11.25 -9.15
C VAL A 360 -7.40 10.65 -8.77
N VAL A 361 -8.30 11.49 -8.26
CA VAL A 361 -9.66 11.07 -7.89
C VAL A 361 -10.58 11.35 -9.07
N LEU A 362 -11.35 10.35 -9.46
CA LEU A 362 -12.42 10.46 -10.44
C LEU A 362 -13.76 10.37 -9.70
N PRO A 363 -14.35 11.50 -9.28
CA PRO A 363 -15.64 11.51 -8.61
C PRO A 363 -16.72 10.94 -9.54
N LYS A 364 -17.66 10.17 -8.99
CA LYS A 364 -18.79 9.62 -9.74
C LYS A 364 -18.38 8.71 -10.91
N PHE A 365 -17.19 8.10 -10.83
CA PHE A 365 -16.80 7.04 -11.73
C PHE A 365 -17.65 5.79 -11.45
N GLU A 366 -18.36 5.29 -12.46
CA GLU A 366 -19.19 4.09 -12.33
C GLU A 366 -18.30 2.84 -12.36
N ALA A 367 -17.78 2.46 -11.19
CA ALA A 367 -17.21 1.13 -10.97
C ALA A 367 -18.17 0.33 -10.11
N LYS A 368 -18.75 -0.75 -10.66
CA LYS A 368 -19.70 -1.63 -9.92
C LYS A 368 -19.12 -2.19 -8.62
N ALA A 369 -17.80 -2.34 -8.53
CA ALA A 369 -17.13 -2.78 -7.30
C ALA A 369 -17.03 -1.68 -6.23
N CYS A 370 -17.30 -0.42 -6.58
CA CYS A 370 -17.13 0.77 -5.74
C CYS A 370 -18.45 1.53 -5.49
N SER A 371 -19.59 0.92 -5.86
CA SER A 371 -20.94 1.49 -5.74
C SER A 371 -21.65 1.02 -4.49
#